data_AF-A0A923XLR0-F1
#
_entry.id   AF-A0A923XLR0-F1
#
_cell.length_a   1.000
_cell.length_b   1.000
_cell.length_c   1.000
_cell.angle_alpha   90.00
_cell.angle_beta   90.00
_cell.angle_gamma   90.00
#
_symmetry.space_group_name_H-M   'P 1'
#
loop_
_entity.id
_entity.type
_entity.pdbx_description
1 polymer ?
#
loop_
_entity_poly.entity_id
_entity_poly.type
_entity_poly.pdbx_seq_one_letter_code
_entity_poly.pdbx_strand_id
1 'polypeptide(L)'
;MASNRKKVEPTIYSDSGWGDSISVSKKAREELADVTSNDQSDPNKSLTESKNKTAKVKEYNYDTPKKYSPTPSKKKEYDEVNNQVEQLNHEINKAVGEIENVLEKFVSQLWIAINNFFLAIYNLFLKMILLVFVQPLKNTGKMTSSFLNLINDSLTDVNEWLSGSPKQRQVKIKKVTESLKYAASQSNNVEEPKVDKKVDLQRKYPAVFDGIVFSELSLKGIVFLNIKNILMYDLNKKEFTVEEEQELLDGAVKEINNCARLAKSLPSPTKGKYVDQPMVNILENANMSDLKMFLQYVYTHPKPFVERKLRLSEAFATWAHKGAPI
;
A
#
# COMPACT_ATOMS: atom_id res chain seq x y z
N MET A 1 20.56 33.93 -41.74
CA MET A 1 19.14 33.88 -41.36
C MET A 1 19.04 33.22 -39.99
N ALA A 2 18.89 34.00 -38.92
CA ALA A 2 18.81 33.50 -37.55
C ALA A 2 17.33 33.33 -37.15
N SER A 3 16.97 32.12 -36.73
CA SER A 3 15.61 31.74 -36.35
C SER A 3 15.34 32.12 -34.89
N ASN A 4 14.51 33.14 -34.69
CA ASN A 4 14.00 33.56 -33.39
C ASN A 4 12.92 32.58 -32.89
N ARG A 5 13.31 31.52 -32.18
CA ARG A 5 12.37 30.76 -31.35
C ARG A 5 12.28 31.39 -29.96
N LYS A 6 11.15 32.04 -29.69
CA LYS A 6 10.76 32.48 -28.34
C LYS A 6 10.74 31.27 -27.42
N LYS A 7 11.57 31.30 -26.36
CA LYS A 7 11.41 30.44 -25.19
C LYS A 7 10.07 30.81 -24.54
N VAL A 8 9.11 29.89 -24.60
CA VAL A 8 7.91 29.94 -23.79
C VAL A 8 8.27 29.29 -22.45
N GLU A 9 8.26 30.07 -21.37
CA GLU A 9 8.43 29.53 -20.02
C GLU A 9 7.16 28.74 -19.63
N PRO A 10 7.31 27.55 -19.01
CA PRO A 10 6.15 26.79 -18.54
C PRO A 10 5.47 27.54 -17.39
N THR A 11 4.16 27.70 -17.49
CA THR A 11 3.33 28.28 -16.44
C THR A 11 3.40 27.44 -15.17
N ILE A 12 3.78 28.07 -14.07
CA ILE A 12 3.85 27.45 -12.74
C ILE A 12 2.41 27.17 -12.28
N TYR A 13 1.97 25.92 -12.40
CA TYR A 13 0.70 25.45 -11.83
C TYR A 13 0.87 25.26 -10.31
N SER A 14 0.33 26.17 -9.50
CA SER A 14 0.24 26.00 -8.05
C SER A 14 -0.96 25.11 -7.71
N ASP A 15 -0.77 23.78 -7.74
CA ASP A 15 -1.84 22.82 -7.46
C ASP A 15 -1.95 22.55 -5.94
N SER A 16 -2.65 23.44 -5.23
CA SER A 16 -2.94 23.31 -3.79
C SER A 16 -4.02 22.27 -3.46
N GLY A 17 -4.62 21.61 -4.46
CA GLY A 17 -5.86 20.86 -4.29
C GLY A 17 -5.73 19.40 -3.81
N TRP A 18 -4.54 18.81 -3.73
CA TRP A 18 -4.36 17.39 -3.38
C TRP A 18 -4.52 17.02 -1.90
N GLY A 19 -4.50 17.99 -0.99
CA GLY A 19 -4.67 17.73 0.45
C GLY A 19 -6.10 17.39 0.86
N ASP A 20 -7.08 18.15 0.37
CA ASP A 20 -8.43 18.16 0.96
C ASP A 20 -9.36 17.06 0.41
N SER A 21 -9.14 16.56 -0.81
CA SER A 21 -10.05 15.63 -1.48
C SER A 21 -9.96 14.17 -0.98
N ILE A 22 -8.89 13.81 -0.26
CA ILE A 22 -8.77 12.48 0.38
C ILE A 22 -9.75 12.35 1.54
N SER A 23 -10.25 13.47 2.10
CA SER A 23 -11.34 13.42 3.09
C SER A 23 -12.63 12.84 2.50
N VAL A 24 -12.91 13.10 1.21
CA VAL A 24 -14.06 12.53 0.49
C VAL A 24 -13.85 11.04 0.25
N SER A 25 -12.63 10.60 -0.08
CA SER A 25 -12.33 9.17 -0.21
C SER A 25 -12.36 8.45 1.14
N LYS A 26 -11.96 9.10 2.24
CA LYS A 26 -12.05 8.56 3.59
C LYS A 26 -13.50 8.34 4.01
N LYS A 27 -14.40 9.28 3.74
CA LYS A 27 -15.83 9.12 4.01
C LYS A 27 -16.46 8.01 3.16
N ALA A 28 -16.13 7.95 1.87
CA ALA A 28 -16.57 6.84 1.01
C ALA A 28 -16.00 5.48 1.46
N ARG A 29 -14.77 5.45 2.00
CA ARG A 29 -14.15 4.24 2.59
C ARG A 29 -14.84 3.82 3.90
N GLU A 30 -15.23 4.76 4.76
CA GLU A 30 -15.99 4.49 5.99
C GLU A 30 -17.38 3.93 5.65
N GLU A 31 -18.09 4.54 4.70
CA GLU A 31 -19.40 4.05 4.23
C GLU A 31 -19.32 2.66 3.54
N LEU A 32 -18.16 2.28 3.00
CA LEU A 32 -17.94 0.97 2.36
C LEU A 32 -17.47 -0.12 3.33
N ALA A 33 -16.72 0.23 4.38
CA ALA A 33 -16.32 -0.72 5.41
C ALA A 33 -17.56 -1.31 6.08
N ASP A 34 -18.58 -0.48 6.33
CA ASP A 34 -19.88 -0.88 6.91
C ASP A 34 -20.69 -1.81 5.98
N VAL A 35 -20.53 -1.69 4.66
CA VAL A 35 -21.20 -2.55 3.68
C VAL A 35 -20.53 -3.92 3.58
N THR A 36 -19.19 -4.00 3.62
CA THR A 36 -18.49 -5.30 3.61
C THR A 36 -18.59 -6.08 4.92
N SER A 37 -18.88 -5.42 6.05
CA SER A 37 -19.19 -6.11 7.31
C SER A 37 -20.61 -6.65 7.41
N ASN A 38 -21.52 -6.22 6.53
CA ASN A 38 -22.92 -6.67 6.51
C ASN A 38 -23.24 -7.78 5.52
N ASP A 39 -22.26 -8.23 4.70
CA ASP A 39 -22.44 -9.30 3.71
C ASP A 39 -22.27 -10.73 4.29
N GLN A 40 -22.14 -10.87 5.61
CA GLN A 40 -22.39 -12.12 6.34
C GLN A 40 -23.76 -12.06 7.02
N SER A 41 -24.83 -12.21 6.24
CA SER A 41 -26.17 -12.38 6.79
C SER A 41 -26.57 -13.86 6.87
N ASP A 42 -26.68 -14.36 8.10
CA ASP A 42 -27.52 -15.50 8.49
C ASP A 42 -28.93 -15.38 7.89
N PRO A 43 -29.48 -16.42 7.23
CA PRO A 43 -30.82 -16.37 6.67
C PRO A 43 -31.84 -16.85 7.71
N ASN A 44 -32.08 -16.07 8.78
CA ASN A 44 -33.32 -16.19 9.56
C ASN A 44 -33.51 -15.02 10.54
N LYS A 45 -34.03 -13.89 10.06
CA LYS A 45 -34.95 -13.08 10.88
C LYS A 45 -35.79 -12.12 10.03
N SER A 46 -37.10 -12.33 10.12
CA SER A 46 -38.16 -11.56 9.49
C SER A 46 -38.45 -10.21 10.15
N LEU A 47 -38.86 -9.25 9.30
CA LEU A 47 -39.85 -8.17 9.48
C LEU A 47 -39.88 -7.36 10.79
N THR A 48 -39.76 -6.03 10.66
CA THR A 48 -40.89 -5.07 10.86
C THR A 48 -40.54 -3.62 10.44
N GLU A 49 -41.51 -3.01 9.72
CA GLU A 49 -41.90 -1.58 9.62
C GLU A 49 -40.88 -0.45 9.31
N SER A 50 -41.10 0.26 8.19
CA SER A 50 -41.77 1.58 8.19
C SER A 50 -41.91 2.24 6.80
N LYS A 51 -43.18 2.31 6.37
CA LYS A 51 -43.94 3.31 5.59
C LYS A 51 -43.28 4.40 4.70
N ASN A 52 -43.96 4.54 3.55
CA ASN A 52 -44.25 5.74 2.74
C ASN A 52 -43.32 6.10 1.56
N LYS A 53 -43.74 5.73 0.34
CA LYS A 53 -44.23 6.67 -0.67
C LYS A 53 -44.80 5.96 -1.92
N THR A 54 -45.94 6.46 -2.35
CA THR A 54 -46.83 5.96 -3.40
C THR A 54 -46.27 6.27 -4.80
N ALA A 55 -46.15 5.26 -5.66
CA ALA A 55 -46.12 5.45 -7.12
C ALA A 55 -46.82 4.26 -7.80
N LYS A 56 -47.84 4.56 -8.60
CA LYS A 56 -48.62 3.58 -9.37
C LYS A 56 -47.71 2.87 -10.38
N VAL A 57 -47.48 1.58 -10.21
CA VAL A 57 -46.86 0.69 -11.20
C VAL A 57 -47.88 -0.35 -11.62
N LYS A 58 -47.97 -0.55 -12.94
CA LYS A 58 -48.91 -1.46 -13.60
C LYS A 58 -48.70 -2.90 -13.14
N GLU A 59 -49.81 -3.52 -12.80
CA GLU A 59 -49.97 -4.90 -12.36
C GLU A 59 -49.62 -5.86 -13.50
N TYR A 60 -48.52 -6.60 -13.35
CA TYR A 60 -48.25 -7.80 -14.15
C TYR A 60 -48.63 -9.00 -13.29
N ASN A 61 -49.65 -9.72 -13.75
CA ASN A 61 -50.17 -10.94 -13.16
C ASN A 61 -49.17 -12.08 -13.40
N TYR A 62 -48.45 -12.49 -12.36
CA TYR A 62 -47.64 -13.71 -12.39
C TYR A 62 -48.40 -14.83 -11.68
N ASP A 63 -48.69 -15.88 -12.44
CA ASP A 63 -49.31 -17.11 -11.94
C ASP A 63 -48.51 -17.70 -10.76
N THR A 64 -49.19 -17.80 -9.63
CA THR A 64 -48.76 -18.47 -8.41
C THR A 64 -48.36 -19.93 -8.67
N PRO A 65 -47.14 -20.38 -8.32
CA PRO A 65 -46.83 -21.80 -8.30
C PRO A 65 -47.53 -22.49 -7.11
N LYS A 66 -48.16 -23.63 -7.41
CA LYS A 66 -48.86 -24.50 -6.45
C LYS A 66 -47.95 -24.86 -5.26
N LYS A 67 -48.43 -24.55 -4.05
CA LYS A 67 -47.91 -25.08 -2.78
C LYS A 67 -47.92 -26.61 -2.82
N TYR A 68 -46.74 -27.22 -2.93
CA TYR A 68 -46.55 -28.62 -2.59
C TYR A 68 -46.33 -28.73 -1.08
N SER A 69 -47.29 -29.31 -0.37
CA SER A 69 -47.09 -29.79 1.00
C SER A 69 -46.15 -31.00 0.95
N PRO A 70 -44.98 -30.96 1.62
CA PRO A 70 -44.12 -32.13 1.70
C PRO A 70 -44.76 -33.19 2.60
N THR A 71 -44.80 -34.42 2.08
CA THR A 71 -45.30 -35.61 2.75
C THR A 71 -44.47 -35.89 4.03
N PRO A 72 -45.07 -36.38 5.14
CA PRO A 72 -44.45 -36.38 6.47
C PRO A 72 -43.24 -37.30 6.67
N SER A 73 -42.84 -38.11 5.68
CA SER A 73 -41.78 -39.10 5.84
C SER A 73 -40.36 -38.57 5.61
N LYS A 74 -40.19 -37.40 4.98
CA LYS A 74 -38.85 -36.84 4.70
C LYS A 74 -38.27 -35.95 5.80
N LYS A 75 -39.06 -35.55 6.81
CA LYS A 75 -38.61 -34.60 7.84
C LYS A 75 -37.48 -35.16 8.72
N LYS A 76 -37.51 -36.47 9.02
CA LYS A 76 -36.46 -37.12 9.83
C LYS A 76 -35.10 -37.18 9.14
N GLU A 77 -35.07 -37.25 7.81
CA GLU A 77 -33.83 -37.32 7.03
C GLU A 77 -33.12 -35.96 6.99
N TYR A 78 -33.87 -34.85 6.95
CA TYR A 78 -33.31 -33.49 7.02
C TYR A 78 -32.72 -33.15 8.39
N ASP A 79 -33.35 -33.61 9.49
CA ASP A 79 -32.86 -33.34 10.84
C ASP A 79 -31.54 -34.09 11.13
N GLU A 80 -31.36 -35.29 10.56
CA GLU A 80 -30.12 -36.06 10.70
C GLU A 80 -28.96 -35.45 9.91
N VAL A 81 -29.20 -34.98 8.69
CA VAL A 81 -28.20 -34.28 7.87
C VAL A 81 -27.75 -32.98 8.53
N ASN A 82 -28.67 -32.20 9.11
CA ASN A 82 -28.32 -30.96 9.80
C ASN A 82 -27.43 -31.21 11.03
N ASN A 83 -27.71 -32.25 11.83
CA ASN A 83 -26.87 -32.61 12.98
C ASN A 83 -25.46 -33.04 12.55
N GLN A 84 -25.33 -33.78 11.43
CA GLN A 84 -24.03 -34.17 10.88
C GLN A 84 -23.23 -32.96 10.40
N VAL A 85 -23.88 -31.97 9.77
CA VAL A 85 -23.24 -30.74 9.32
C VAL A 85 -22.78 -29.88 10.51
N GLU A 86 -23.57 -29.77 11.56
CA GLU A 86 -23.16 -29.05 12.79
C GLU A 86 -21.97 -29.71 13.48
N GLN A 87 -21.96 -31.04 13.57
CA GLN A 87 -20.83 -31.78 14.13
C GLN A 87 -19.56 -31.58 13.29
N LEU A 88 -19.67 -31.66 11.96
CA LEU A 88 -18.54 -31.44 11.06
C LEU A 88 -17.99 -30.02 11.20
N ASN A 89 -18.86 -29.01 11.28
CA ASN A 89 -18.45 -27.62 11.48
C ASN A 89 -17.73 -27.41 12.83
N HIS A 90 -18.18 -28.07 13.89
CA HIS A 90 -17.51 -28.03 15.19
C HIS A 90 -16.12 -28.68 15.14
N GLU A 91 -15.97 -29.82 14.47
CA GLU A 91 -14.67 -30.49 14.30
C GLU A 91 -13.70 -29.66 13.43
N ILE A 92 -14.19 -29.01 12.37
CA ILE A 92 -13.40 -28.09 11.54
C ILE A 92 -12.91 -26.92 12.38
N ASN A 93 -13.79 -26.26 13.13
CA ASN A 93 -13.41 -25.11 13.96
C ASN A 93 -12.39 -25.49 15.04
N LYS A 94 -12.51 -26.69 15.61
CA LYS A 94 -11.52 -27.22 16.56
C LYS A 94 -10.16 -27.44 15.89
N ALA A 95 -10.14 -28.07 14.71
CA ALA A 95 -8.91 -28.31 13.97
C ALA A 95 -8.22 -27.00 13.54
N VAL A 96 -8.99 -26.00 13.13
CA VAL A 96 -8.48 -24.65 12.80
C VAL A 96 -7.82 -24.01 14.02
N GLY A 97 -8.47 -24.05 15.19
CA GLY A 97 -7.89 -23.50 16.41
C GLY A 97 -6.60 -24.20 16.87
N GLU A 98 -6.49 -25.52 16.67
CA GLU A 98 -5.26 -26.27 16.95
C GLU A 98 -4.12 -25.86 15.98
N ILE A 99 -4.43 -25.66 14.70
CA ILE A 99 -3.46 -25.20 13.68
C ILE A 99 -2.97 -23.78 14.00
N GLU A 100 -3.87 -22.86 14.36
CA GLU A 100 -3.52 -21.49 14.72
C GLU A 100 -2.53 -21.46 15.91
N ASN A 101 -2.79 -22.26 16.94
CA ASN A 101 -1.91 -22.35 18.11
C ASN A 101 -0.52 -22.93 17.76
N VAL A 102 -0.45 -23.94 16.88
CA VAL A 102 0.82 -24.48 16.39
C VAL A 102 1.58 -23.43 15.57
N LEU A 103 0.89 -22.67 14.72
CA LEU A 103 1.48 -21.64 13.89
C LEU A 103 2.04 -20.48 14.74
N GLU A 104 1.30 -20.03 15.77
CA GLU A 104 1.78 -19.02 16.71
C GLU A 104 3.05 -19.45 17.45
N LYS A 105 3.09 -20.70 17.92
CA LYS A 105 4.30 -21.26 18.55
C LYS A 105 5.48 -21.31 17.58
N PHE A 106 5.24 -21.71 16.34
CA PHE A 106 6.27 -21.77 15.31
C PHE A 106 6.82 -20.37 14.98
N VAL A 107 5.95 -19.36 14.79
CA VAL A 107 6.36 -17.98 14.52
C VAL A 107 7.15 -17.41 15.70
N SER A 108 6.74 -17.68 16.93
CA SER A 108 7.47 -17.26 18.12
C SER A 108 8.87 -17.88 18.19
N GLN A 109 9.00 -19.19 17.94
CA GLN A 109 10.29 -19.88 17.89
C GLN A 109 11.17 -19.37 16.76
N LEU A 110 10.60 -19.14 15.57
CA LEU A 110 11.31 -18.60 14.42
C LEU A 110 11.86 -17.20 14.72
N TRP A 111 11.06 -16.34 15.36
CA TRP A 111 11.49 -15.00 15.76
C TRP A 111 12.64 -15.03 16.77
N ILE A 112 12.61 -15.95 17.75
CA ILE A 112 13.70 -16.16 18.70
C ILE A 112 14.97 -16.61 17.97
N ALA A 113 14.86 -17.58 17.04
CA ALA A 113 15.98 -18.08 16.27
C ALA A 113 16.62 -16.98 15.38
N ILE A 114 15.79 -16.20 14.69
CA ILE A 114 16.23 -15.08 13.85
C ILE A 114 16.95 -14.02 14.70
N ASN A 115 16.40 -13.63 15.85
CA ASN A 115 17.04 -12.66 16.73
C ASN A 115 18.39 -13.15 17.23
N ASN A 116 18.49 -14.42 17.63
CA ASN A 116 19.76 -15.01 18.06
C ASN A 116 20.80 -15.03 16.93
N PHE A 117 20.36 -15.35 15.71
CA PHE A 117 21.22 -15.32 14.53
C PHE A 117 21.75 -13.92 14.21
N PHE A 118 20.88 -12.91 14.20
CA PHE A 118 21.28 -11.51 13.99
C PHE A 118 22.20 -11.02 15.11
N LEU A 119 21.95 -11.39 16.36
CA LEU A 119 22.82 -11.06 17.48
C LEU A 119 24.23 -11.65 17.30
N ALA A 120 24.31 -12.90 16.82
CA ALA A 120 25.59 -13.55 16.52
C ALA A 120 26.35 -12.82 15.39
N ILE A 121 25.65 -12.47 14.30
CA ILE A 121 26.25 -11.69 13.20
C ILE A 121 26.71 -10.31 13.69
N TYR A 122 25.88 -9.62 14.47
CA TYR A 122 26.21 -8.31 15.01
C TYR A 122 27.45 -8.35 15.90
N ASN A 123 27.55 -9.35 16.78
CA ASN A 123 28.73 -9.58 17.61
C ASN A 123 29.99 -9.90 16.78
N LEU A 124 29.85 -10.66 15.70
CA LEU A 124 30.96 -10.93 14.78
C LEU A 124 31.43 -9.66 14.06
N PHE A 125 30.48 -8.85 13.58
CA PHE A 125 30.75 -7.59 12.89
C PHE A 125 31.41 -6.56 13.83
N LEU A 126 30.92 -6.44 15.06
CA LEU A 126 31.54 -5.61 16.10
C LEU A 126 32.97 -6.05 16.40
N LYS A 127 33.22 -7.35 16.53
CA LYS A 127 34.59 -7.88 16.72
C LYS A 127 35.49 -7.54 15.55
N MET A 128 34.99 -7.66 14.31
CA MET A 128 35.73 -7.29 13.10
C MET A 128 36.05 -5.79 13.06
N ILE A 129 35.09 -4.92 13.36
CA ILE A 129 35.32 -3.47 13.45
C ILE A 129 36.37 -3.17 14.53
N LEU A 130 36.23 -3.78 15.70
CA LEU A 130 37.15 -3.58 16.80
C LEU A 130 38.57 -4.03 16.41
N LEU A 131 38.71 -5.16 15.71
CA LEU A 131 40.01 -5.67 15.30
C LEU A 131 40.65 -4.82 14.19
N VAL A 132 39.88 -4.44 13.16
CA VAL A 132 40.38 -3.68 12.00
C VAL A 132 40.67 -2.23 12.35
N PHE A 133 39.81 -1.57 13.14
CA PHE A 133 39.93 -0.15 13.38
C PHE A 133 40.61 0.18 14.71
N VAL A 134 40.37 -0.59 15.78
CA VAL A 134 40.91 -0.25 17.11
C VAL A 134 42.36 -0.71 17.27
N GLN A 135 42.78 -1.82 16.65
CA GLN A 135 44.18 -2.26 16.78
C GLN A 135 45.21 -1.29 16.16
N PRO A 136 45.03 -0.78 14.92
CA PRO A 136 45.97 0.20 14.36
C PRO A 136 45.98 1.52 15.14
N LEU A 137 44.85 1.90 15.72
CA LEU A 137 44.70 3.13 16.49
C LEU A 137 45.35 3.06 17.88
N LYS A 138 45.44 1.87 18.49
CA LYS A 138 46.25 1.66 19.71
C LYS A 138 47.74 1.86 19.46
N ASN A 139 48.23 1.44 18.29
CA ASN A 139 49.65 1.56 17.93
C ASN A 139 50.08 2.98 17.56
N THR A 140 49.13 3.88 17.25
CA THR A 140 49.43 5.27 16.86
C THR A 140 49.33 6.28 18.01
N GLY A 141 49.00 5.83 19.23
CA GLY A 141 49.01 6.66 20.45
C GLY A 141 48.06 7.86 20.47
N LYS A 142 47.17 7.98 19.48
CA LYS A 142 46.30 9.16 19.25
C LYS A 142 44.82 8.93 19.55
N MET A 143 44.42 7.77 20.06
CA MET A 143 43.06 7.60 20.55
C MET A 143 42.92 8.29 21.90
N THR A 144 42.13 9.36 21.94
CA THR A 144 41.72 9.98 23.20
C THR A 144 40.78 9.04 23.95
N SER A 145 40.91 8.96 25.28
CA SER A 145 40.03 8.18 26.17
C SER A 145 38.54 8.47 25.93
N SER A 146 38.21 9.69 25.46
CA SER A 146 36.86 10.10 25.11
C SER A 146 36.20 9.25 24.02
N PHE A 147 36.95 8.80 23.00
CA PHE A 147 36.37 7.98 21.93
C PHE A 147 36.11 6.54 22.37
N LEU A 148 37.01 5.98 23.18
CA LEU A 148 36.81 4.65 23.78
C LEU A 148 35.63 4.64 24.75
N ASN A 149 35.47 5.70 25.54
CA ASN A 149 34.30 5.85 26.41
C ASN A 149 33.02 5.98 25.59
N LEU A 150 33.01 6.74 24.49
CA LEU A 150 31.83 6.87 23.63
C LEU A 150 31.40 5.54 22.98
N ILE A 151 32.36 4.71 22.55
CA ILE A 151 32.07 3.36 22.05
C ILE A 151 31.55 2.47 23.18
N ASN A 152 32.16 2.51 24.35
CA ASN A 152 31.75 1.70 25.49
C ASN A 152 30.34 2.07 25.98
N ASP A 153 30.03 3.36 26.03
CA ASP A 153 28.71 3.89 26.38
C ASP A 153 27.68 3.48 25.32
N SER A 154 28.02 3.57 24.03
CA SER A 154 27.14 3.12 22.94
C SER A 154 26.87 1.61 22.99
N LEU A 155 27.88 0.80 23.35
CA LEU A 155 27.72 -0.65 23.50
C LEU A 155 26.88 -1.01 24.72
N THR A 156 27.05 -0.27 25.81
CA THR A 156 26.26 -0.44 27.04
C THR A 156 24.79 -0.09 26.79
N ASP A 157 24.52 1.00 26.07
CA ASP A 157 23.18 1.42 25.66
C ASP A 157 22.50 0.39 24.74
N VAL A 158 23.23 -0.22 23.82
CA VAL A 158 22.71 -1.28 22.94
C VAL A 158 22.40 -2.56 23.73
N ASN A 159 23.27 -2.95 24.68
CA ASN A 159 23.04 -4.13 25.51
C ASN A 159 21.85 -3.94 26.47
N GLU A 160 21.68 -2.74 27.01
CA GLU A 160 20.52 -2.36 27.82
C GLU A 160 19.23 -2.27 26.96
N TRP A 161 19.35 -1.86 25.69
CA TRP A 161 18.24 -1.83 24.74
C TRP A 161 17.74 -3.23 24.36
N LEU A 162 18.66 -4.20 24.18
CA LEU A 162 18.31 -5.59 23.87
C LEU A 162 17.66 -6.32 25.04
N SER A 163 18.02 -5.97 26.27
CA SER A 163 17.47 -6.57 27.50
C SER A 163 16.16 -5.93 27.98
N GLY A 164 15.79 -4.75 27.47
CA GLY A 164 14.58 -4.03 27.88
C GLY A 164 13.26 -4.57 27.31
N SER A 165 12.15 -4.26 27.98
CA SER A 165 10.79 -4.59 27.50
C SER A 165 10.46 -3.85 26.18
N PRO A 166 9.61 -4.40 25.29
CA PRO A 166 9.28 -3.78 23.99
C PRO A 166 8.80 -2.31 24.09
N LYS A 167 8.07 -1.96 25.16
CA LYS A 167 7.60 -0.58 25.42
C LYS A 167 8.75 0.38 25.77
N GLN A 168 9.77 -0.09 26.49
CA GLN A 168 10.95 0.72 26.81
C GLN A 168 11.85 0.94 25.59
N ARG A 169 11.90 -0.04 24.66
CA ARG A 169 12.66 0.08 23.40
C ARG A 169 12.15 1.22 22.53
N GLN A 170 10.83 1.39 22.42
CA GLN A 170 10.20 2.45 21.60
C GLN A 170 10.55 3.87 22.08
N VAL A 171 10.59 4.09 23.41
CA VAL A 171 10.90 5.40 23.99
C VAL A 171 12.39 5.74 23.84
N LYS A 172 13.30 4.77 24.01
CA LYS A 172 14.74 4.98 23.82
C LYS A 172 15.12 5.20 22.36
N ILE A 173 14.47 4.52 21.39
CA ILE A 173 14.68 4.75 19.95
C ILE A 173 14.44 6.21 19.59
N LYS A 174 13.38 6.83 20.12
CA LYS A 174 13.07 8.23 19.84
C LYS A 174 14.18 9.16 20.32
N LYS A 175 14.71 8.91 21.52
CA LYS A 175 15.80 9.70 22.13
C LYS A 175 17.14 9.55 21.40
N VAL A 176 17.54 8.33 21.04
CA VAL A 176 18.77 8.08 20.26
C VAL A 176 18.67 8.67 18.86
N THR A 177 17.50 8.58 18.22
CA THR A 177 17.26 9.18 16.90
C THR A 177 17.34 10.70 16.95
N GLU A 178 16.84 11.34 18.02
CA GLU A 178 16.97 12.79 18.23
C GLU A 178 18.43 13.21 18.47
N SER A 179 19.20 12.44 19.27
CA SER A 179 20.63 12.68 19.48
C SER A 179 21.46 12.53 18.20
N LEU A 180 21.16 11.53 17.37
CA LEU A 180 21.84 11.32 16.08
C LEU A 180 21.46 12.38 15.06
N LYS A 181 20.19 12.84 15.03
CA LYS A 181 19.77 13.99 14.20
C LYS A 181 20.48 15.27 14.61
N TYR A 182 20.65 15.49 15.92
CA TYR A 182 21.39 16.64 16.43
C TYR A 182 22.89 16.56 16.04
N ALA A 183 23.53 15.40 16.21
CA ALA A 183 24.92 15.20 15.79
C ALA A 183 25.11 15.35 14.26
N ALA A 184 24.18 14.83 13.46
CA ALA A 184 24.18 15.00 12.00
C ALA A 184 23.98 16.46 11.58
N SER A 185 23.16 17.22 12.31
CA SER A 185 22.96 18.65 12.05
C SER A 185 24.21 19.49 12.31
N GLN A 186 25.13 19.01 13.17
CA GLN A 186 26.43 19.66 13.40
C GLN A 186 27.50 19.26 12.36
N SER A 187 27.23 18.29 11.49
CA SER A 187 28.16 17.81 10.45
C SER A 187 27.97 18.47 9.08
N ASN A 188 27.00 19.37 8.90
CA ASN A 188 26.60 19.93 7.60
C ASN A 188 27.34 21.21 7.17
N ASN A 189 28.61 21.37 7.54
CA ASN A 189 29.50 22.41 6.98
C ASN A 189 30.53 21.83 6.00
N VAL A 190 30.17 20.77 5.27
CA VAL A 190 30.98 20.22 4.18
C VAL A 190 30.17 20.36 2.88
N GLU A 191 30.72 21.11 1.93
CA GLU A 191 30.13 21.36 0.61
C GLU A 191 29.70 20.04 -0.07
N GLU A 192 28.44 19.99 -0.53
CA GLU A 192 27.91 18.87 -1.29
C GLU A 192 28.70 18.69 -2.61
N PRO A 193 29.17 17.47 -2.93
CA PRO A 193 29.70 17.19 -4.25
C PRO A 193 28.56 17.19 -5.26
N LYS A 194 28.64 18.07 -6.27
CA LYS A 194 27.76 18.06 -7.45
C LYS A 194 27.87 16.70 -8.16
N VAL A 195 26.87 15.85 -7.98
CA VAL A 195 26.72 14.61 -8.76
C VAL A 195 25.87 14.89 -10.00
N ASP A 196 26.52 15.41 -11.05
CA ASP A 196 25.98 15.42 -12.40
C ASP A 196 26.19 14.03 -13.04
N LYS A 197 25.31 13.08 -12.73
CA LYS A 197 25.14 11.86 -13.55
C LYS A 197 23.66 11.61 -13.79
N LYS A 198 23.14 12.17 -14.89
CA LYS A 198 21.97 11.61 -15.56
C LYS A 198 22.33 10.20 -16.02
N VAL A 199 21.90 9.19 -15.27
CA VAL A 199 21.92 7.80 -15.74
C VAL A 199 20.97 7.75 -16.93
N ASP A 200 21.50 7.41 -18.11
CA ASP A 200 20.80 7.36 -19.39
C ASP A 200 19.86 6.12 -19.44
N LEU A 201 18.81 6.15 -18.61
CA LEU A 201 17.80 5.07 -18.47
C LEU A 201 17.06 4.80 -19.79
N GLN A 202 17.01 5.78 -20.70
CA GLN A 202 16.44 5.63 -22.05
C GLN A 202 17.14 4.57 -22.91
N ARG A 203 18.37 4.14 -22.57
CA ARG A 203 19.05 3.08 -23.32
C ARG A 203 18.67 1.66 -22.88
N LYS A 204 18.03 1.50 -21.72
CA LYS A 204 17.88 0.17 -21.10
C LYS A 204 16.56 -0.51 -21.42
N TYR A 205 15.52 0.27 -21.71
CA TYR A 205 14.29 -0.26 -22.27
C TYR A 205 14.30 0.00 -23.77
N PRO A 206 14.10 -1.02 -24.63
CA PRO A 206 13.91 -0.76 -26.05
C PRO A 206 12.72 0.21 -26.21
N ALA A 207 12.63 0.91 -27.35
CA ALA A 207 11.55 1.87 -27.68
C ALA A 207 10.10 1.31 -27.64
N VAL A 208 9.93 0.10 -27.10
CA VAL A 208 8.70 -0.65 -26.88
C VAL A 208 7.78 0.08 -25.89
N PHE A 209 8.33 0.78 -24.90
CA PHE A 209 7.53 1.59 -23.98
C PHE A 209 7.57 3.05 -24.38
N ASP A 210 6.56 3.48 -25.14
CA ASP A 210 6.24 4.89 -25.25
C ASP A 210 5.53 5.32 -23.95
N GLY A 211 6.29 5.86 -22.98
CA GLY A 211 5.77 6.42 -21.72
C GLY A 211 6.50 6.00 -20.44
N ILE A 212 6.04 6.54 -19.30
CA ILE A 212 6.55 6.21 -17.96
C ILE A 212 6.08 4.83 -17.51
N VAL A 213 6.98 4.06 -16.92
CA VAL A 213 6.77 2.71 -16.37
C VAL A 213 6.89 2.69 -14.83
N PHE A 214 6.53 1.58 -14.17
CA PHE A 214 6.50 1.52 -12.70
C PHE A 214 7.89 1.59 -12.06
N SER A 215 8.92 1.04 -12.70
CA SER A 215 10.31 1.20 -12.27
C SER A 215 10.74 2.66 -12.15
N GLU A 216 10.33 3.53 -13.07
CA GLU A 216 10.67 4.94 -13.01
C GLU A 216 9.98 5.67 -11.85
N LEU A 217 8.77 5.25 -11.51
CA LEU A 217 8.03 5.77 -10.35
C LEU A 217 8.64 5.29 -9.03
N SER A 218 9.09 4.03 -8.97
CA SER A 218 9.75 3.48 -7.78
C SER A 218 11.05 4.20 -7.46
N LEU A 219 11.85 4.56 -8.48
CA LEU A 219 13.06 5.38 -8.33
C LEU A 219 12.78 6.77 -7.76
N LYS A 220 11.57 7.30 -7.94
CA LYS A 220 11.11 8.56 -7.33
C LYS A 220 10.49 8.38 -5.93
N GLY A 221 10.49 7.17 -5.38
CA GLY A 221 9.88 6.87 -4.08
C GLY A 221 8.34 6.96 -4.09
N ILE A 222 7.73 6.87 -5.27
CA ILE A 222 6.28 6.79 -5.42
C ILE A 222 5.89 5.33 -5.26
N VAL A 223 4.82 5.07 -4.51
CA VAL A 223 4.38 3.72 -4.19
C VAL A 223 2.87 3.61 -4.36
N PHE A 224 2.43 2.64 -5.15
CA PHE A 224 1.01 2.32 -5.30
C PHE A 224 0.64 1.00 -4.65
N LEU A 225 -0.54 0.99 -4.03
CA LEU A 225 -1.21 -0.18 -3.51
C LEU A 225 -2.33 -0.62 -4.47
N ASN A 226 -2.64 -1.90 -4.48
CA ASN A 226 -3.90 -2.39 -5.05
C ASN A 226 -5.07 -2.21 -4.06
N ILE A 227 -6.26 -2.64 -4.45
CA ILE A 227 -7.54 -2.55 -3.74
C ILE A 227 -7.50 -3.34 -2.43
N LYS A 228 -6.68 -4.39 -2.38
CA LYS A 228 -6.40 -5.20 -1.20
C LYS A 228 -5.34 -4.59 -0.28
N ASN A 229 -4.89 -3.35 -0.54
CA ASN A 229 -3.81 -2.67 0.17
C ASN A 229 -2.45 -3.37 0.09
N ILE A 230 -2.20 -4.17 -0.95
CA ILE A 230 -0.93 -4.83 -1.19
C ILE A 230 -0.11 -3.98 -2.17
N LEU A 231 1.20 -3.90 -1.96
CA LEU A 231 2.12 -3.23 -2.89
C LEU A 231 1.97 -3.81 -4.30
N MET A 232 1.83 -2.94 -5.30
CA MET A 232 1.70 -3.40 -6.69
C MET A 232 3.01 -3.93 -7.27
N TYR A 233 4.15 -3.45 -6.78
CA TYR A 233 5.48 -3.84 -7.24
C TYR A 233 6.45 -3.86 -6.06
N ASP A 234 7.50 -4.67 -6.17
CA ASP A 234 8.53 -4.81 -5.14
C ASP A 234 9.49 -3.61 -5.16
N LEU A 235 9.56 -2.90 -4.04
CA LEU A 235 10.45 -1.74 -3.87
C LEU A 235 11.92 -2.12 -3.72
N ASN A 236 12.20 -3.38 -3.37
CA ASN A 236 13.58 -3.89 -3.27
C ASN A 236 14.16 -4.25 -4.64
N LYS A 237 13.29 -4.40 -5.65
CA LYS A 237 13.69 -4.73 -7.00
C LYS A 237 14.10 -3.47 -7.75
N LYS A 238 15.39 -3.36 -8.03
CA LYS A 238 15.98 -2.20 -8.72
C LYS A 238 15.61 -2.13 -10.21
N GLU A 239 15.34 -3.28 -10.83
CA GLU A 239 15.14 -3.40 -12.27
C GLU A 239 14.03 -4.40 -12.55
N PHE A 240 13.06 -3.99 -13.36
CA PHE A 240 11.97 -4.83 -13.86
C PHE A 240 12.26 -5.22 -15.30
N THR A 241 11.96 -6.45 -15.69
CA THR A 241 12.05 -6.85 -17.10
C THR A 241 10.92 -6.18 -17.90
N VAL A 242 11.03 -6.21 -19.23
CA VAL A 242 10.00 -5.67 -20.13
C VAL A 242 8.66 -6.38 -19.91
N GLU A 243 8.69 -7.70 -19.75
CA GLU A 243 7.51 -8.52 -19.53
C GLU A 243 6.87 -8.20 -18.18
N GLU A 244 7.66 -8.03 -17.12
CA GLU A 244 7.16 -7.68 -15.80
C GLU A 244 6.53 -6.28 -15.76
N GLU A 245 7.13 -5.30 -16.44
CA GLU A 245 6.53 -3.96 -16.57
C GLU A 245 5.19 -4.03 -17.32
N GLN A 246 5.11 -4.81 -18.39
CA GLN A 246 3.87 -5.00 -19.13
C GLN A 246 2.80 -5.68 -18.26
N GLU A 247 3.16 -6.71 -17.49
CA GLU A 247 2.26 -7.38 -16.54
C GLU A 247 1.76 -6.41 -15.45
N LEU A 248 2.64 -5.54 -14.94
CA LEU A 248 2.26 -4.51 -13.97
C LEU A 248 1.28 -3.50 -14.57
N LEU A 249 1.52 -3.04 -15.80
CA LEU A 249 0.64 -2.12 -16.50
C LEU A 249 -0.73 -2.75 -16.81
N ASP A 250 -0.77 -3.99 -17.28
CA ASP A 250 -2.02 -4.70 -17.54
C ASP A 250 -2.78 -4.99 -16.25
N GLY A 251 -2.06 -5.35 -15.18
CA GLY A 251 -2.60 -5.50 -13.83
C GLY A 251 -3.20 -4.19 -13.31
N ALA A 252 -2.52 -3.07 -13.54
CA ALA A 252 -2.96 -1.73 -13.16
C ALA A 252 -4.25 -1.29 -13.87
N VAL A 253 -4.39 -1.55 -15.17
CA VAL A 253 -5.64 -1.27 -15.90
C VAL A 253 -6.78 -2.11 -15.32
N LYS A 254 -6.57 -3.42 -15.15
CA LYS A 254 -7.59 -4.31 -14.54
C LYS A 254 -7.99 -3.84 -13.14
N GLU A 255 -7.02 -3.40 -12.36
CA GLU A 255 -7.21 -2.88 -11.01
C GLU A 255 -8.09 -1.62 -10.98
N ILE A 256 -7.88 -0.69 -11.91
CA ILE A 256 -8.72 0.50 -12.10
C ILE A 256 -10.14 0.08 -12.49
N ASN A 257 -10.28 -0.80 -13.48
CA ASN A 257 -11.58 -1.25 -13.99
C ASN A 257 -12.40 -1.98 -12.92
N ASN A 258 -11.75 -2.82 -12.11
CA ASN A 258 -12.38 -3.55 -11.01
C ASN A 258 -12.95 -2.64 -9.90
N CYS A 259 -12.49 -1.38 -9.84
CA CYS A 259 -12.97 -0.38 -8.90
C CYS A 259 -14.18 0.40 -9.41
N ALA A 260 -14.58 0.26 -10.68
CA ALA A 260 -15.70 1.02 -11.26
C ALA A 260 -17.01 0.85 -10.46
N ARG A 261 -17.28 -0.36 -9.98
CA ARG A 261 -18.45 -0.66 -9.13
C ARG A 261 -18.50 0.16 -7.84
N LEU A 262 -17.35 0.55 -7.30
CA LEU A 262 -17.23 1.37 -6.08
C LEU A 262 -17.43 2.86 -6.36
N ALA A 263 -17.40 3.27 -7.63
CA ALA A 263 -17.43 4.67 -8.02
C ALA A 263 -18.82 5.24 -8.31
N LYS A 264 -19.89 4.46 -8.08
CA LYS A 264 -21.28 4.91 -8.33
C LYS A 264 -21.66 6.18 -7.55
N SER A 265 -21.06 6.39 -6.37
CA SER A 265 -21.29 7.57 -5.52
C SER A 265 -20.32 8.72 -5.80
N LEU A 266 -19.31 8.53 -6.66
CA LEU A 266 -18.31 9.55 -6.93
C LEU A 266 -18.86 10.59 -7.92
N PRO A 267 -18.61 11.89 -7.68
CA PRO A 267 -19.05 12.95 -8.58
C PRO A 267 -18.34 12.87 -9.94
N SER A 268 -19.07 13.19 -11.01
CA SER A 268 -18.51 13.32 -12.34
C SER A 268 -17.45 14.44 -12.39
N PRO A 269 -16.37 14.31 -13.17
CA PRO A 269 -15.41 15.39 -13.37
C PRO A 269 -16.05 16.61 -14.03
N THR A 270 -15.69 17.80 -13.56
CA THR A 270 -16.22 19.08 -14.11
C THR A 270 -15.28 19.75 -15.10
N LYS A 271 -14.12 19.15 -15.37
CA LYS A 271 -13.09 19.68 -16.28
C LYS A 271 -12.18 18.56 -16.79
N GLY A 272 -11.37 18.86 -17.81
CA GLY A 272 -10.37 17.95 -18.36
C GLY A 272 -10.94 16.93 -19.35
N LYS A 273 -10.15 15.89 -19.66
CA LYS A 273 -10.44 14.85 -20.67
C LYS A 273 -11.78 14.13 -20.47
N TYR A 274 -12.20 13.94 -19.22
CA TYR A 274 -13.40 13.16 -18.88
C TYR A 274 -14.56 14.03 -18.37
N VAL A 275 -14.63 15.29 -18.80
CA VAL A 275 -15.71 16.20 -18.39
C VAL A 275 -17.10 15.60 -18.65
N ASP A 276 -18.00 15.75 -17.68
CA ASP A 276 -19.39 15.27 -17.71
C ASP A 276 -19.58 13.75 -17.85
N GLN A 277 -18.50 12.96 -17.81
CA GLN A 277 -18.59 11.51 -17.81
C GLN A 277 -18.79 10.97 -16.38
N PRO A 278 -19.77 10.08 -16.14
CA PRO A 278 -19.90 9.41 -14.86
C PRO A 278 -18.62 8.68 -14.47
N MET A 279 -18.18 8.82 -13.21
CA MET A 279 -16.93 8.21 -12.74
C MET A 279 -16.90 6.68 -12.93
N VAL A 280 -18.05 6.02 -12.78
CA VAL A 280 -18.20 4.59 -13.08
C VAL A 280 -17.81 4.27 -14.53
N ASN A 281 -18.24 5.07 -15.50
CA ASN A 281 -17.93 4.83 -16.92
C ASN A 281 -16.45 5.10 -17.21
N ILE A 282 -15.86 6.13 -16.58
CA ILE A 282 -14.43 6.44 -16.75
C ILE A 282 -13.57 5.26 -16.26
N LEU A 283 -13.87 4.74 -15.08
CA LEU A 283 -13.10 3.65 -14.50
C LEU A 283 -13.35 2.33 -15.22
N GLU A 284 -14.59 2.02 -15.61
CA GLU A 284 -14.92 0.77 -16.32
C GLU A 284 -14.25 0.68 -17.69
N ASN A 285 -14.09 1.82 -18.36
CA ASN A 285 -13.52 1.92 -19.71
C ASN A 285 -12.06 2.43 -19.70
N ALA A 286 -11.41 2.49 -18.53
CA ALA A 286 -10.02 2.88 -18.48
C ALA A 286 -9.16 1.87 -19.25
N ASN A 287 -8.25 2.39 -20.06
CA ASN A 287 -7.37 1.60 -20.91
C ASN A 287 -5.90 1.96 -20.69
N MET A 288 -5.01 1.28 -21.41
CA MET A 288 -3.57 1.47 -21.31
C MET A 288 -3.13 2.92 -21.60
N SER A 289 -3.77 3.59 -22.56
CA SER A 289 -3.44 4.98 -22.90
C SER A 289 -3.74 5.91 -21.72
N ASP A 290 -4.92 5.76 -21.11
CA ASP A 290 -5.33 6.53 -19.93
C ASP A 290 -4.39 6.32 -18.75
N LEU A 291 -4.02 5.06 -18.49
CA LEU A 291 -3.05 4.71 -17.46
C LEU A 291 -1.70 5.39 -17.73
N LYS A 292 -1.17 5.33 -18.95
CA LYS A 292 0.11 5.96 -19.30
C LYS A 292 0.08 7.48 -19.09
N MET A 293 -1.01 8.16 -19.48
CA MET A 293 -1.18 9.59 -19.21
C MET A 293 -1.19 9.90 -17.72
N PHE A 294 -1.89 9.08 -16.93
CA PHE A 294 -1.89 9.20 -15.48
C PHE A 294 -0.48 9.02 -14.88
N LEU A 295 0.24 7.96 -15.25
CA LEU A 295 1.60 7.71 -14.75
C LEU A 295 2.57 8.82 -15.16
N GLN A 296 2.43 9.36 -16.39
CA GLN A 296 3.18 10.54 -16.83
C GLN A 296 2.90 11.78 -15.97
N TYR A 297 1.63 12.02 -15.61
CA TYR A 297 1.25 13.09 -14.70
C TYR A 297 1.88 12.90 -13.31
N VAL A 298 1.78 11.70 -12.75
CA VAL A 298 2.38 11.34 -11.44
C VAL A 298 3.90 11.55 -11.45
N TYR A 299 4.57 11.13 -12.51
CA TYR A 299 6.02 11.28 -12.67
C TYR A 299 6.47 12.74 -12.71
N THR A 300 5.72 13.58 -13.44
CA THR A 300 6.00 15.01 -13.60
C THR A 300 5.59 15.84 -12.39
N HIS A 301 4.63 15.36 -11.60
CA HIS A 301 4.12 16.00 -10.39
C HIS A 301 4.23 15.06 -9.18
N PRO A 302 5.44 14.66 -8.74
CA PRO A 302 5.61 13.60 -7.75
C PRO A 302 5.22 14.01 -6.32
N LYS A 303 5.28 15.31 -6.00
CA LYS A 303 5.11 15.83 -4.62
C LYS A 303 3.85 15.32 -3.89
N PRO A 304 2.66 15.21 -4.52
CA PRO A 304 1.47 14.69 -3.85
C PRO A 304 1.49 13.17 -3.59
N PHE A 305 2.38 12.43 -4.26
CA PHE A 305 2.41 10.97 -4.26
C PHE A 305 3.57 10.39 -3.44
N VAL A 306 4.69 11.11 -3.38
CA VAL A 306 5.86 10.72 -2.58
C VAL A 306 5.47 10.62 -1.09
N GLU A 307 6.03 9.63 -0.39
CA GLU A 307 5.76 9.29 1.03
C GLU A 307 4.34 8.79 1.33
N ARG A 308 3.42 8.79 0.36
CA ARG A 308 2.05 8.31 0.55
C ARG A 308 1.86 6.93 -0.07
N LYS A 309 1.20 6.04 0.68
CA LYS A 309 0.74 4.74 0.16
C LYS A 309 -0.68 4.89 -0.34
N LEU A 310 -0.83 5.26 -1.61
CA LEU A 310 -2.14 5.45 -2.23
C LEU A 310 -2.55 4.20 -3.00
N ARG A 311 -3.85 3.89 -3.01
CA ARG A 311 -4.39 2.90 -3.93
C ARG A 311 -4.34 3.47 -5.34
N LEU A 312 -3.87 2.70 -6.32
CA LEU A 312 -3.73 3.15 -7.70
C LEU A 312 -5.08 3.66 -8.26
N SER A 313 -6.14 2.87 -8.08
CA SER A 313 -7.48 3.20 -8.57
C SER A 313 -8.05 4.48 -7.97
N GLU A 314 -7.77 4.76 -6.69
CA GLU A 314 -8.19 5.99 -6.03
C GLU A 314 -7.39 7.21 -6.50
N ALA A 315 -6.07 7.05 -6.66
CA ALA A 315 -5.23 8.09 -7.20
C ALA A 315 -5.63 8.44 -8.65
N PHE A 316 -5.95 7.42 -9.45
CA PHE A 316 -6.47 7.57 -10.81
C PHE A 316 -7.84 8.27 -10.83
N ALA A 317 -8.80 7.83 -10.01
CA ALA A 317 -10.12 8.46 -9.92
C ALA A 317 -10.03 9.93 -9.47
N THR A 318 -9.14 10.23 -8.51
CA THR A 318 -8.89 11.60 -8.04
C THR A 318 -8.31 12.47 -9.15
N TRP A 319 -7.33 11.95 -9.91
CA TRP A 319 -6.76 12.63 -11.06
C TRP A 319 -7.80 12.90 -12.15
N ALA A 320 -8.61 11.90 -12.50
CA ALA A 320 -9.71 12.05 -13.45
C ALA A 320 -10.70 13.12 -13.00
N HIS A 321 -11.17 13.06 -11.75
CA HIS A 321 -12.11 14.03 -11.17
C HIS A 321 -11.56 15.47 -11.18
N LYS A 322 -10.27 15.63 -10.88
CA LYS A 322 -9.59 16.92 -10.84
C LYS A 322 -9.24 17.51 -12.19
N GLY A 323 -9.60 16.85 -13.29
CA GLY A 323 -9.30 17.31 -14.63
C GLY A 323 -8.01 16.73 -15.15
N ALA A 324 -8.07 15.46 -15.54
CA ALA A 324 -7.06 14.84 -16.38
C ALA A 324 -6.75 15.76 -17.59
N PRO A 325 -5.46 16.08 -17.85
CA PRO A 325 -5.06 16.87 -19.02
C PRO A 325 -5.55 16.23 -20.32
N ILE A 326 -5.81 17.06 -21.34
CA ILE A 326 -6.24 16.65 -22.69
C ILE A 326 -5.01 16.31 -23.54
#